data_AF-A0A498LMQ5-F1
#
_entry.id   AF-A0A498LMQ5-F1
#
_cell.length_a   1.000
_cell.length_b   1.000
_cell.length_c   1.000
_cell.angle_alpha   90.00
_cell.angle_beta   90.00
_cell.angle_gamma   90.00
#
_symmetry.space_group_name_H-M   'P 1'
#
loop_
_entity.id
_entity.type
_entity.pdbx_description
1 polymer ?
#
loop_
_entity_poly.entity_id
_entity_poly.type
_entity_poly.pdbx_seq_one_letter_code
_entity_poly.pdbx_strand_id
1 'polypeptide(L)'
;MLAYSKAYQSITFSANISCLLVFFTGMAINIHSDYILRNLRKPGEVSYKIPRGGLFELVSGANFFGEIVEWCGYAVACWSFPASSFALFTICSIGPRAYHHHRYYLEKFKDYPKSRKAVIPFLL
;
A
#
# COMPACT_ATOMS: atom_id res chain seq x y z
N MET A 1 40.34 10.41 -5.83
CA MET A 1 39.72 9.51 -4.82
C MET A 1 38.72 10.25 -3.92
N LEU A 2 39.06 11.39 -3.31
CA LEU A 2 38.16 12.17 -2.43
C LEU A 2 36.89 12.74 -3.12
N ALA A 3 36.99 13.24 -4.35
CA ALA A 3 35.83 13.76 -5.10
C ALA A 3 34.82 12.67 -5.48
N TYR A 4 35.32 11.47 -5.84
CA TYR A 4 34.50 10.29 -6.14
C TYR A 4 33.73 9.80 -4.91
N SER A 5 34.38 9.77 -3.74
CA SER A 5 33.74 9.40 -2.46
C SER A 5 32.63 10.39 -2.08
N LYS A 6 32.84 11.71 -2.24
CA LYS A 6 31.80 12.73 -1.98
C LYS A 6 30.60 12.60 -2.93
N ALA A 7 30.85 12.37 -4.22
CA ALA A 7 29.79 12.16 -5.20
C ALA A 7 28.96 10.89 -4.89
N TYR A 8 29.62 9.78 -4.57
CA TYR A 8 28.98 8.53 -4.15
C TYR A 8 28.12 8.71 -2.89
N GLN A 9 28.62 9.46 -1.92
CA GLN A 9 27.91 9.75 -0.67
C GLN A 9 26.68 10.65 -0.91
N SER A 10 26.79 11.64 -1.81
CA SER A 10 25.67 12.49 -2.23
C SER A 10 24.57 11.73 -2.97
N ILE A 11 24.95 10.80 -3.86
CA ILE A 11 24.02 9.96 -4.62
C ILE A 11 23.29 9.02 -3.66
N THR A 12 24.04 8.35 -2.78
CA THR A 12 23.48 7.44 -1.76
C THR A 12 22.54 8.20 -0.82
N PHE A 13 22.90 9.41 -0.39
CA PHE A 13 22.05 10.25 0.46
C PHE A 13 20.72 10.62 -0.23
N SER A 14 20.77 11.04 -1.50
CA SER A 14 19.58 11.41 -2.28
C SER A 14 18.65 10.22 -2.56
N ALA A 15 19.24 9.05 -2.83
CA ALA A 15 18.50 7.81 -2.99
C ALA A 15 17.76 7.41 -1.70
N ASN A 16 18.41 7.55 -0.54
CA ASN A 16 17.79 7.28 0.76
C ASN A 16 16.59 8.18 1.06
N ILE A 17 16.68 9.48 0.75
CA ILE A 17 15.54 10.40 0.92
C ILE A 17 14.36 9.96 0.06
N SER A 18 14.63 9.59 -1.20
CA SER A 18 13.57 9.13 -2.12
C SER A 18 12.86 7.88 -1.58
N CYS A 19 13.62 6.93 -1.01
CA CYS A 19 13.05 5.72 -0.42
C CYS A 19 12.22 6.02 0.84
N LEU A 20 12.66 6.96 1.68
CA LEU A 20 11.88 7.43 2.83
C LEU A 20 10.59 8.11 2.39
N LEU A 21 10.61 8.91 1.32
CA LEU A 21 9.39 9.51 0.77
C LEU A 21 8.40 8.45 0.30
N VAL A 22 8.88 7.39 -0.36
CA VAL A 22 8.05 6.24 -0.75
C VAL A 22 7.47 5.56 0.49
N PHE A 23 8.30 5.28 1.50
CA PHE A 23 7.86 4.69 2.77
C PHE A 23 6.73 5.50 3.41
N PHE A 24 6.95 6.79 3.65
CA PHE A 24 5.98 7.66 4.30
C PHE A 24 4.71 7.89 3.46
N THR A 25 4.84 7.89 2.13
CA THR A 25 3.66 7.95 1.23
C THR A 25 2.82 6.68 1.36
N GLY A 26 3.44 5.51 1.35
CA GLY A 26 2.76 4.24 1.57
C GLY A 26 2.06 4.18 2.92
N MET A 27 2.77 4.58 3.98
CA MET A 27 2.25 4.66 5.35
C MET A 27 1.06 5.63 5.46
N ALA A 28 1.14 6.80 4.83
CA ALA A 28 0.04 7.77 4.81
C ALA A 28 -1.20 7.19 4.10
N ILE A 29 -1.02 6.51 2.97
CA ILE A 29 -2.12 5.84 2.26
C ILE A 29 -2.72 4.73 3.12
N ASN A 30 -1.89 3.92 3.78
CA ASN A 30 -2.33 2.83 4.65
C ASN A 30 -3.18 3.37 5.80
N ILE A 31 -2.64 4.31 6.59
CA ILE A 31 -3.32 4.90 7.75
C ILE A 31 -4.61 5.61 7.34
N HIS A 32 -4.58 6.39 6.25
CA HIS A 32 -5.77 7.07 5.75
C HIS A 32 -6.87 6.08 5.33
N SER A 33 -6.48 5.00 4.65
CA SER A 33 -7.43 3.97 4.20
C SER A 33 -8.02 3.19 5.37
N ASP A 34 -7.20 2.83 6.36
CA ASP A 34 -7.65 2.17 7.58
C ASP A 34 -8.56 3.08 8.41
N TYR A 35 -8.28 4.38 8.45
CA TYR A 35 -9.17 5.36 9.06
C TYR A 35 -10.55 5.35 8.39
N ILE A 36 -10.62 5.35 7.05
CA ILE A 36 -11.91 5.23 6.33
C ILE A 36 -12.61 3.92 6.73
N LEU A 37 -11.91 2.78 6.67
CA LEU A 37 -12.49 1.47 6.99
C LEU A 37 -13.04 1.39 8.41
N ARG A 38 -12.29 1.91 9.39
CA ARG A 38 -12.71 1.95 10.81
C ARG A 38 -13.98 2.77 11.01
N ASN A 39 -14.14 3.86 10.26
CA ASN A 39 -15.31 4.74 10.36
C ASN A 39 -16.51 4.27 9.52
N LEU A 40 -16.41 3.17 8.77
CA LEU A 40 -17.57 2.59 8.07
C LEU A 40 -18.62 2.02 9.03
N ARG A 41 -18.22 1.64 10.24
CA ARG A 41 -19.06 0.90 11.20
C ARG A 41 -19.17 1.65 12.51
N LYS A 42 -20.36 1.64 13.10
CA LYS A 42 -20.52 2.01 14.51
C LYS A 42 -19.98 0.89 15.39
N PRO A 43 -19.53 1.18 16.63
CA PRO A 43 -19.18 0.13 17.58
C PRO A 43 -20.33 -0.88 17.74
N GLY A 44 -20.03 -2.18 17.56
CA GLY A 44 -21.01 -3.27 17.61
C GLY A 44 -21.69 -3.61 16.27
N GLU A 45 -21.48 -2.83 15.21
CA GLU A 45 -22.04 -3.13 13.89
C GLU A 45 -21.19 -4.17 13.13
N VAL A 46 -21.83 -5.25 12.64
CA VAL A 46 -21.14 -6.36 11.91
C VAL A 46 -21.38 -6.29 10.39
N SER A 47 -21.97 -5.20 9.89
CA SER A 47 -22.30 -5.06 8.46
C SER A 47 -21.07 -4.71 7.61
N TYR A 48 -20.97 -5.31 6.43
CA TYR A 48 -20.00 -4.87 5.42
C TYR A 48 -20.61 -3.71 4.60
N LYS A 49 -19.79 -2.69 4.34
CA LYS A 49 -20.16 -1.53 3.52
C LYS A 49 -19.08 -1.28 2.48
N ILE A 50 -19.45 -0.65 1.38
CA ILE A 50 -18.52 -0.28 0.31
C ILE A 50 -17.71 0.94 0.77
N PRO A 51 -16.37 0.84 0.93
CA PRO A 51 -15.54 2.00 1.25
C PRO A 51 -15.56 3.04 0.12
N ARG A 52 -15.68 4.32 0.46
CA ARG A 52 -15.63 5.46 -0.46
C ARG A 52 -14.61 6.49 0.04
N GLY A 53 -14.10 7.31 -0.89
CA GLY A 53 -13.12 8.34 -0.61
C GLY A 53 -11.66 7.88 -0.76
N GLY A 54 -10.78 8.85 -1.01
CA GLY A 54 -9.35 8.62 -1.20
C GLY A 54 -9.07 7.59 -2.31
N LEU A 55 -8.10 6.71 -2.04
CA LEU A 55 -7.67 5.71 -3.02
C LEU A 55 -8.68 4.56 -3.21
N PHE A 56 -9.71 4.45 -2.35
CA PHE A 56 -10.76 3.45 -2.53
C PHE A 56 -11.57 3.68 -3.81
N GLU A 57 -11.55 4.88 -4.38
CA GLU A 57 -12.20 5.15 -5.67
C GLU A 57 -11.50 4.45 -6.85
N LEU A 58 -10.23 4.05 -6.67
CA LEU A 58 -9.44 3.35 -7.69
C LEU A 58 -9.29 1.86 -7.36
N VAL A 59 -9.12 1.49 -6.09
CA VAL A 59 -8.83 0.11 -5.67
C VAL A 59 -9.66 -0.35 -4.47
N SER A 60 -9.93 -1.65 -4.37
CA SER A 60 -10.65 -2.25 -3.23
C SER A 60 -9.81 -2.35 -1.98
N GLY A 61 -8.53 -2.68 -2.12
CA GLY A 61 -7.56 -2.85 -1.04
C GLY A 61 -6.62 -1.65 -0.93
N ALA A 62 -7.16 -0.45 -0.77
CA ALA A 62 -6.35 0.78 -0.69
C ALA A 62 -5.32 0.76 0.46
N ASN A 63 -5.71 0.21 1.63
CA ASN A 63 -4.79 0.03 2.75
C ASN A 63 -3.68 -0.97 2.43
N PHE A 64 -4.00 -2.06 1.74
CA PHE A 64 -3.01 -3.04 1.30
C PHE A 64 -2.03 -2.47 0.28
N PHE A 65 -2.51 -1.64 -0.66
CA PHE A 65 -1.63 -0.93 -1.58
C PHE A 65 -0.65 -0.02 -0.82
N GLY A 66 -1.15 0.76 0.13
CA GLY A 66 -0.30 1.61 0.97
C GLY A 66 0.78 0.82 1.71
N GLU A 67 0.39 -0.31 2.32
CA GLU A 67 1.32 -1.18 3.05
C GLU A 67 2.38 -1.81 2.14
N ILE A 68 2.02 -2.25 0.93
CA ILE A 68 2.99 -2.73 -0.06
C ILE A 68 3.99 -1.63 -0.42
N VAL A 69 3.51 -0.42 -0.73
CA VAL A 69 4.37 0.73 -1.08
C VAL A 69 5.29 1.10 0.09
N GLU A 70 4.77 1.09 1.31
CA GLU A 70 5.52 1.34 2.54
C GLU A 70 6.70 0.37 2.66
N TRP A 71 6.45 -0.94 2.62
CA TRP A 71 7.50 -1.93 2.80
C TRP A 71 8.47 -2.02 1.63
N CYS A 72 8.03 -1.71 0.41
CA CYS A 72 8.95 -1.53 -0.72
C CYS A 72 9.91 -0.35 -0.48
N GLY A 73 9.40 0.79 -0.02
CA GLY A 73 10.25 1.94 0.36
C GLY A 73 11.25 1.58 1.46
N TYR A 74 10.81 0.86 2.49
CA TYR A 74 11.67 0.38 3.57
C TYR A 74 12.75 -0.58 3.07
N ALA A 75 12.40 -1.56 2.24
CA ALA A 75 13.34 -2.54 1.71
C ALA A 75 14.46 -1.89 0.90
N VAL A 76 14.11 -0.92 0.04
CA VAL A 76 15.11 -0.19 -0.76
C VAL A 76 15.96 0.73 0.13
N ALA A 77 15.38 1.40 1.13
CA ALA A 77 16.11 2.24 2.07
C ALA A 77 17.13 1.45 2.91
N CYS A 78 16.74 0.28 3.43
CA CYS A 78 17.63 -0.54 4.24
C CYS A 78 18.66 -1.32 3.42
N TRP A 79 18.35 -1.60 2.15
CA TRP A 79 19.18 -2.40 1.24
C TRP A 79 19.69 -3.71 1.88
N SER A 80 18.79 -4.40 2.61
CA SER A 80 19.16 -5.58 3.40
C SER A 80 18.27 -6.78 3.07
N PHE A 81 18.84 -7.98 3.16
CA PHE A 81 18.11 -9.22 2.89
C PHE A 81 16.86 -9.39 3.77
N PRO A 82 16.88 -9.12 5.09
CA PRO A 82 15.68 -9.21 5.92
C PRO A 82 14.58 -8.24 5.48
N ALA A 83 14.92 -6.99 5.13
CA ALA A 83 13.92 -5.99 4.72
C ALA A 83 13.27 -6.35 3.38
N SER A 84 14.06 -6.80 2.40
CA SER A 84 13.54 -7.28 1.11
C SER A 84 12.69 -8.54 1.27
N SER A 85 13.08 -9.47 2.13
CA SER A 85 12.29 -10.66 2.44
C SER A 85 10.94 -10.30 3.05
N PHE A 86 10.92 -9.31 3.93
CA PHE A 86 9.69 -8.84 4.56
C PHE A 86 8.75 -8.17 3.55
N ALA A 87 9.27 -7.31 2.67
CA ALA A 87 8.47 -6.70 1.60
C ALA A 87 7.85 -7.76 0.66
N LEU A 88 8.64 -8.77 0.25
CA LEU A 88 8.15 -9.87 -0.56
C LEU A 88 7.07 -10.69 0.19
N PHE A 89 7.30 -10.99 1.46
CA PHE A 89 6.31 -11.67 2.30
C PHE A 89 5.01 -10.88 2.37
N THR A 90 5.08 -9.56 2.59
CA THR A 90 3.90 -8.70 2.59
C THR A 90 3.15 -8.81 1.27
N ILE A 91 3.81 -8.61 0.13
CA ILE A 91 3.16 -8.72 -1.20
C ILE A 91 2.45 -10.08 -1.36
N CYS A 92 3.12 -11.18 -1.00
CA CYS A 92 2.56 -12.52 -1.10
C CYS A 92 1.42 -12.79 -0.11
N SER A 93 1.39 -12.10 1.04
CA SER A 93 0.38 -12.29 2.08
C SER A 93 -0.86 -11.43 1.83
N ILE A 94 -0.70 -10.12 1.64
CA ILE A 94 -1.82 -9.18 1.50
C ILE A 94 -2.27 -8.98 0.04
N GLY A 95 -1.42 -9.24 -0.95
CA GLY A 95 -1.78 -9.17 -2.36
C GLY A 95 -2.95 -10.10 -2.72
N PRO A 96 -2.86 -11.42 -2.44
CA PRO A 96 -3.98 -12.35 -2.65
C PRO A 96 -5.21 -11.97 -1.83
N ARG A 97 -5.02 -11.48 -0.59
CA ARG A 97 -6.12 -11.00 0.26
C ARG A 97 -6.89 -9.84 -0.39
N ALA A 98 -6.18 -8.91 -1.02
CA ALA A 98 -6.80 -7.79 -1.74
C ALA A 98 -7.65 -8.27 -2.92
N TYR A 99 -7.16 -9.25 -3.68
CA TYR A 99 -7.91 -9.89 -4.77
C TYR A 99 -9.18 -10.57 -4.25
N HIS A 100 -9.09 -11.34 -3.17
CA HIS A 100 -10.27 -11.97 -2.56
C HIS A 100 -11.28 -10.95 -2.03
N HIS A 101 -10.82 -9.84 -1.43
CA HIS A 101 -11.70 -8.74 -1.04
C HIS A 101 -12.41 -8.12 -2.24
N HIS A 102 -11.68 -7.84 -3.33
CA HIS A 102 -12.27 -7.28 -4.55
C HIS A 102 -13.35 -8.20 -5.13
N ARG A 103 -13.05 -9.50 -5.24
CA ARG A 103 -14.00 -10.51 -5.69
C ARG A 103 -15.24 -10.59 -4.80
N TYR A 104 -15.04 -10.61 -3.48
CA TYR A 104 -16.13 -10.59 -2.51
C TYR A 104 -17.02 -9.36 -2.69
N TYR A 105 -16.44 -8.17 -2.89
CA TYR A 105 -17.21 -6.95 -3.10
C TYR A 105 -18.06 -7.00 -4.39
N LEU A 106 -17.50 -7.51 -5.49
CA LEU A 106 -18.21 -7.69 -6.76
C LEU A 106 -19.38 -8.68 -6.65
N GLU A 107 -19.20 -9.77 -5.90
CA GLU A 107 -20.23 -10.79 -5.70
C GLU A 107 -21.31 -10.31 -4.71
N LYS A 108 -20.91 -9.59 -3.66
CA LYS A 108 -21.80 -9.20 -2.56
C LYS A 108 -22.65 -7.97 -2.87
N PHE A 109 -22.10 -6.96 -3.55
CA PHE A 109 -22.75 -5.67 -3.75
C PHE A 109 -23.07 -5.43 -5.22
N LYS A 110 -24.36 -5.35 -5.56
CA LYS A 110 -24.82 -5.05 -6.93
C LYS A 110 -24.32 -3.70 -7.44
N ASP A 111 -24.24 -2.71 -6.54
CA ASP A 111 -23.83 -1.33 -6.86
C ASP A 111 -22.32 -1.09 -6.69
N TYR A 112 -21.51 -2.16 -6.61
CA TYR A 112 -20.06 -2.01 -6.49
C TYR A 112 -19.46 -1.38 -7.76
N PRO A 113 -18.58 -0.36 -7.66
CA PRO A 113 -17.94 0.23 -8.82
C PRO A 113 -17.02 -0.77 -9.53
N LYS A 114 -17.46 -1.28 -10.70
CA LYS A 114 -16.72 -2.26 -11.50
C LYS A 114 -15.43 -1.72 -12.13
N SER A 115 -15.24 -0.40 -12.12
CA SER A 115 -14.01 0.25 -12.56
C SER A 115 -12.85 0.08 -11.57
N ARG A 116 -13.14 -0.22 -10.29
CA ARG A 116 -12.11 -0.43 -9.27
C ARG A 116 -11.28 -1.67 -9.60
N LYS A 117 -10.02 -1.62 -9.19
CA LYS A 117 -9.08 -2.74 -9.22
C LYS A 117 -8.91 -3.31 -7.82
N ALA A 118 -8.26 -4.45 -7.66
CA ALA A 118 -8.08 -5.10 -6.37
C ALA A 118 -7.09 -4.34 -5.48
N VAL A 119 -5.92 -3.99 -6.00
CA VAL A 119 -4.82 -3.40 -5.22
C VAL A 119 -3.90 -2.48 -6.03
N ILE A 120 -3.63 -2.75 -7.31
CA ILE A 120 -2.80 -1.87 -8.16
C ILE A 120 -3.73 -1.02 -9.02
N PRO A 121 -3.74 0.32 -8.85
CA PRO A 121 -4.60 1.20 -9.64
C PRO A 121 -4.44 0.94 -11.14
N PHE A 122 -5.56 0.85 -11.85
CA PHE A 122 -5.66 0.62 -13.30
C PHE A 122 -5.15 -0.72 -13.82
N LEU A 123 -4.47 -1.53 -13.00
CA LEU A 123 -3.89 -2.80 -13.42
C LEU A 123 -4.59 -4.01 -12.78
N LEU A 124 -4.45 -4.18 -11.46
CA LEU A 124 -4.85 -5.40 -10.75
C LEU A 124 -5.79 -5.11 -9.60
#